data_AF-A0A914ENU3-F1
#
_entry.id   AF-A0A914ENU3-F1
#
_cell.length_a   1.000
_cell.length_b   1.000
_cell.length_c   1.000
_cell.angle_alpha   90.00
_cell.angle_beta   90.00
_cell.angle_gamma   90.00
#
_symmetry.space_group_name_H-M   'P 1'
#
loop_
_entity.id
_entity.type
_entity.pdbx_description
1 polymer ?
#
loop_
_entity_poly.entity_id
_entity_poly.type
_entity_poly.pdbx_seq_one_letter_code
_entity_poly.pdbx_strand_id
1 'polypeptide(L)'
;MASTAYGTNPASCVAKFFPDSQFIRQVTVPCDIISDYCSGFTAVSHTDGAIILAFAGSQTTQQIFMQGGYTIFYPKVIFAGGNVNYYFWNGMNSIWTNGMEDDFTNLIQTYPSYEVWVTGHSLGAAEASLAAALISSLNYTTPDKIKLITFGQPRTGDLGYSNNYPILVPYAYRVVHRQDAIAQLPPKEFLGYLHHKSEVWYNNNMAVGLNYTVCNEAESNDCSDGNTANLSWDDHNYYFNTSVLYLKGGC
;
A
#
# COMPACT_ATOMS: atom_id res chain seq x y z
N MET A 1 -0.50 -10.41 5.39
CA MET A 1 0.69 -9.54 5.41
C MET A 1 0.34 -8.06 5.56
N ALA A 2 -0.45 -7.45 4.67
CA ALA A 2 -0.86 -6.04 4.83
C ALA A 2 -1.51 -5.75 6.20
N SER A 3 -2.42 -6.61 6.64
CA SER A 3 -3.05 -6.48 7.96
C SER A 3 -2.11 -6.75 9.14
N THR A 4 -1.03 -7.51 8.93
CA THR A 4 -0.03 -7.83 9.95
C THR A 4 0.76 -6.60 10.37
N ALA A 5 0.92 -5.63 9.47
CA ALA A 5 1.68 -4.42 9.77
C ALA A 5 1.02 -3.56 10.87
N TYR A 6 -0.28 -3.74 11.14
CA TYR A 6 -0.99 -3.09 12.25
C TYR A 6 -0.71 -3.72 13.62
N GLY A 7 -0.19 -4.95 13.67
CA GLY A 7 -0.04 -5.70 14.90
C GLY A 7 1.05 -5.13 15.81
N THR A 8 0.85 -5.25 17.13
CA THR A 8 1.89 -4.97 18.14
C THR A 8 3.00 -6.03 18.18
N ASN A 9 2.75 -7.18 17.57
CA ASN A 9 3.73 -8.26 17.37
C ASN A 9 3.56 -8.85 15.96
N PRO A 10 4.03 -8.16 14.90
CA PRO A 10 3.90 -8.64 13.54
C PRO A 10 4.68 -9.94 13.30
N ALA A 11 5.77 -10.17 14.05
CA ALA A 11 6.58 -11.38 13.92
C ALA A 11 5.76 -12.66 14.18
N SER A 12 4.91 -12.68 15.21
CA SER A 12 4.05 -13.84 15.49
C SER A 12 2.97 -14.05 14.42
N CYS A 13 2.47 -12.96 13.84
CA CYS A 13 1.46 -13.02 12.77
C CYS A 13 2.07 -13.52 11.48
N VAL A 14 3.26 -13.03 11.14
CA VAL A 14 4.05 -13.51 10.00
C VAL A 14 4.30 -15.01 10.17
N ALA A 15 4.80 -15.46 11.32
CA ALA A 15 5.01 -16.89 11.59
C ALA A 15 3.72 -17.74 11.53
N LYS A 16 2.57 -17.18 11.94
CA LYS A 16 1.27 -17.89 11.95
C LYS A 16 0.71 -18.08 10.54
N PHE A 17 0.74 -17.05 9.70
CA PHE A 17 0.10 -17.06 8.39
C PHE A 17 1.08 -17.40 7.25
N PHE A 18 2.38 -17.28 7.49
CA PHE A 18 3.47 -17.50 6.55
C PHE A 18 4.58 -18.29 7.27
N PRO A 19 4.34 -19.58 7.59
CA PRO A 19 5.23 -20.36 8.47
C PRO A 19 6.66 -20.51 7.95
N ASP A 20 6.85 -20.45 6.63
CA ASP A 20 8.16 -20.55 5.99
C ASP A 20 8.86 -19.19 5.80
N SER A 21 8.29 -18.13 6.39
CA SER A 21 8.85 -16.79 6.32
C SER A 21 9.66 -16.43 7.56
N GLN A 22 10.76 -15.73 7.34
CA GLN A 22 11.60 -15.14 8.35
C GLN A 22 11.24 -13.67 8.54
N PHE A 23 10.77 -13.31 9.72
CA PHE A 23 10.62 -11.91 10.11
C PHE A 23 11.99 -11.28 10.40
N ILE A 24 12.24 -10.08 9.86
CA ILE A 24 13.51 -9.38 10.03
C ILE A 24 13.37 -8.28 11.07
N ARG A 25 12.52 -7.28 10.78
CA ARG A 25 12.33 -6.11 11.64
C ARG A 25 11.02 -5.40 11.32
N GLN A 26 10.39 -4.85 12.35
CA GLN A 26 9.38 -3.80 12.22
C GLN A 26 10.02 -2.48 12.57
N VAL A 27 9.77 -1.48 11.73
CA VAL A 27 10.13 -0.08 11.96
C VAL A 27 8.84 0.65 12.32
N THR A 28 8.87 1.39 13.41
CA THR A 28 7.77 2.25 13.86
C THR A 28 8.34 3.60 14.20
N VAL A 29 7.88 4.64 13.51
CA VAL A 29 8.44 5.99 13.58
C VAL A 29 7.34 7.03 13.75
N PRO A 30 7.59 8.13 14.46
CA PRO A 30 6.69 9.28 14.42
C PRO A 30 6.74 9.87 13.01
N CYS A 31 5.60 9.95 12.33
CA CYS A 31 5.54 10.42 10.95
C CYS A 31 4.53 11.54 10.71
N ASP A 32 3.76 11.93 11.75
CA ASP A 32 2.72 12.94 11.65
C ASP A 32 2.95 14.13 12.58
N ILE A 33 2.44 15.29 12.15
CA ILE A 33 2.36 16.57 12.87
C ILE A 33 1.41 16.45 14.08
N ILE A 34 0.50 15.47 14.08
CA ILE A 34 -0.49 15.22 15.15
C ILE A 34 -0.13 14.03 16.08
N SER A 35 1.14 13.61 16.14
CA SER A 35 1.61 12.48 16.98
C SER A 35 1.07 11.08 16.61
N ASP A 36 0.88 10.80 15.32
CA ASP A 36 0.66 9.42 14.86
C ASP A 36 1.99 8.75 14.44
N TYR A 37 1.99 7.41 14.49
CA TYR A 37 3.12 6.57 14.14
C TYR A 37 2.86 5.84 12.83
N CYS A 38 3.84 5.90 11.93
CA CYS A 38 3.88 5.08 10.74
C CYS A 38 4.68 3.82 11.05
N SER A 39 4.23 2.68 10.52
CA SER A 39 4.93 1.43 10.72
C SER A 39 4.99 0.60 9.45
N GLY A 40 6.12 -0.06 9.24
CA GLY A 40 6.27 -1.09 8.24
C GLY A 40 7.21 -2.18 8.73
N PHE A 41 7.21 -3.33 8.08
CA PHE A 41 8.13 -4.42 8.40
C PHE A 41 8.74 -5.04 7.16
N THR A 42 9.90 -5.67 7.39
CA THR A 42 10.63 -6.47 6.42
C THR A 42 10.58 -7.94 6.82
N ALA A 43 10.31 -8.82 5.87
CA ALA A 43 10.35 -10.27 6.03
C ALA A 43 10.91 -10.94 4.77
N VAL A 44 11.22 -12.22 4.85
CA VAL A 44 11.69 -13.04 3.71
C VAL A 44 10.88 -14.32 3.67
N SER A 45 10.36 -14.70 2.51
CA SER A 45 9.82 -16.05 2.26
C SER A 45 10.80 -16.84 1.41
N HIS A 46 11.42 -17.87 1.99
CA HIS A 46 12.38 -18.70 1.24
C HIS A 46 11.70 -19.67 0.29
N THR A 47 10.49 -20.12 0.62
CA THR A 47 9.69 -21.03 -0.22
C THR A 47 9.19 -20.32 -1.47
N ASP A 48 8.79 -19.06 -1.35
CA ASP A 48 8.35 -18.23 -2.48
C ASP A 48 9.51 -17.54 -3.20
N GLY A 49 10.70 -17.50 -2.58
CA GLY A 49 11.84 -16.73 -3.08
C GLY A 49 11.54 -15.24 -3.13
N ALA A 50 11.01 -14.68 -2.05
CA ALA A 50 10.55 -13.28 -1.99
C ALA A 50 11.06 -12.53 -0.76
N ILE A 51 11.50 -11.30 -0.97
CA ILE A 51 11.71 -10.29 0.07
C ILE A 51 10.43 -9.49 0.18
N ILE A 52 9.89 -9.35 1.38
CA ILE A 52 8.58 -8.78 1.63
C ILE A 52 8.72 -7.48 2.42
N LEU A 53 8.09 -6.43 1.90
CA LEU A 53 7.92 -5.14 2.58
C LEU A 53 6.42 -4.91 2.77
N ALA A 54 5.99 -4.67 4.02
CA ALA A 54 4.60 -4.42 4.33
C ALA A 54 4.45 -3.15 5.17
N PHE A 55 3.49 -2.30 4.78
CA PHE A 55 3.25 -1.00 5.40
C PHE A 55 1.87 -0.98 6.07
N ALA A 56 1.82 -0.48 7.30
CA ALA A 56 0.62 -0.34 8.09
C ALA A 56 -0.12 0.94 7.68
N GLY A 57 -1.44 0.90 7.63
CA GLY A 57 -2.21 2.14 7.61
C GLY A 57 -2.38 2.73 9.02
N SER A 58 -3.04 3.88 9.10
CA SER A 58 -3.32 4.52 10.39
C SER A 58 -4.32 3.72 11.23
N GLN A 59 -4.29 3.88 12.55
CA GLN A 59 -5.25 3.18 13.44
C GLN A 59 -6.61 3.88 13.56
N THR A 60 -6.70 5.13 13.08
CA THR A 60 -7.87 6.02 13.13
C THR A 60 -8.18 6.58 11.74
N THR A 61 -8.00 5.75 10.69
CA THR A 61 -8.07 6.11 9.26
C THR A 61 -9.21 7.05 8.88
N GLN A 62 -10.44 6.84 9.39
CA GLN A 62 -11.59 7.70 9.09
C GLN A 62 -11.37 9.14 9.57
N GLN A 63 -10.95 9.31 10.83
CA GLN A 63 -10.68 10.63 11.40
C GLN A 63 -9.45 11.25 10.75
N ILE A 64 -8.40 10.46 10.49
CA ILE A 64 -7.16 10.95 9.87
C ILE A 64 -7.35 11.30 8.40
N PHE A 65 -8.16 10.58 7.61
CA PHE A 65 -8.44 10.99 6.23
C PHE A 65 -9.32 12.25 6.18
N MET A 66 -10.30 12.35 7.08
CA MET A 66 -11.17 13.52 7.15
C MET A 66 -10.44 14.77 7.69
N GLN A 67 -9.55 14.61 8.67
CA GLN A 67 -8.70 15.70 9.17
C GLN A 67 -7.48 15.94 8.27
N GLY A 68 -6.97 14.90 7.63
CA GLY A 68 -5.92 14.91 6.60
C GLY A 68 -6.36 15.51 5.27
N GLY A 69 -7.64 15.91 5.16
CA GLY A 69 -8.11 16.83 4.11
C GLY A 69 -7.30 18.13 4.03
N TYR A 70 -6.52 18.51 5.05
CA TYR A 70 -5.56 19.61 4.94
C TYR A 70 -4.25 19.23 4.22
N THR A 71 -3.79 17.97 4.30
CA THR A 71 -2.50 17.55 3.72
C THR A 71 -2.54 17.45 2.21
N ILE A 72 -3.72 17.24 1.61
CA ILE A 72 -3.89 17.29 0.15
C ILE A 72 -3.57 18.67 -0.46
N PHE A 73 -3.62 19.73 0.36
CA PHE A 73 -3.29 21.11 -0.01
C PHE A 73 -1.82 21.47 0.26
N TYR A 74 -1.06 20.62 0.93
CA TYR A 74 0.38 20.85 1.08
C TYR A 74 1.07 20.73 -0.28
N PRO A 75 2.18 21.46 -0.49
CA PRO A 75 3.00 21.28 -1.69
C PRO A 75 3.35 19.81 -1.89
N LYS A 76 2.99 19.27 -3.05
CA LYS A 76 3.29 17.88 -3.40
C LYS A 76 4.80 17.69 -3.55
N VAL A 77 5.26 16.44 -3.41
CA VAL A 77 6.66 16.05 -3.59
C VAL A 77 6.86 15.60 -5.03
N ILE A 78 7.86 16.16 -5.72
CA ILE A 78 8.24 15.68 -7.06
C ILE A 78 8.89 14.30 -6.91
N PHE A 79 8.28 13.29 -7.52
CA PHE A 79 8.76 11.92 -7.44
C PHE A 79 8.28 11.09 -8.63
N ALA A 80 9.13 10.17 -9.08
CA ALA A 80 8.78 9.16 -10.08
C ALA A 80 8.05 9.72 -11.32
N GLY A 81 8.53 10.85 -11.87
CA GLY A 81 7.98 11.44 -13.10
C GLY A 81 6.73 12.32 -12.92
N GLY A 82 6.25 12.52 -11.68
CA GLY A 82 5.16 13.44 -11.38
C GLY A 82 5.25 13.98 -9.97
N ASN A 83 4.09 14.20 -9.35
CA ASN A 83 3.99 14.71 -7.99
C ASN A 83 3.15 13.78 -7.12
N VAL A 84 3.61 13.52 -5.90
CA VAL A 84 2.95 12.64 -4.93
C VAL A 84 2.53 13.39 -3.68
N ASN A 85 1.53 12.86 -2.97
CA ASN A 85 1.07 13.45 -1.73
C ASN A 85 2.21 13.51 -0.69
N TYR A 86 2.43 14.69 -0.11
CA TYR A 86 3.51 14.94 0.85
C TYR A 86 3.41 14.03 2.09
N TYR A 87 2.20 13.81 2.60
CA TYR A 87 1.98 13.00 3.78
C TYR A 87 2.38 11.54 3.55
N PHE A 88 1.93 10.96 2.43
CA PHE A 88 2.27 9.57 2.06
C PHE A 88 3.77 9.41 1.81
N TRP A 89 4.39 10.40 1.15
CA TRP A 89 5.83 10.41 0.94
C TRP A 89 6.61 10.44 2.25
N ASN A 90 6.24 11.34 3.16
CA ASN A 90 6.95 11.51 4.41
C ASN A 90 6.84 10.25 5.29
N GLY A 91 5.64 9.68 5.44
CA GLY A 91 5.43 8.43 6.19
C GLY A 91 6.27 7.27 5.67
N MET A 92 6.18 7.01 4.36
CA MET A 92 6.99 6.00 3.69
C MET A 92 8.49 6.26 3.86
N ASN A 93 8.96 7.48 3.58
CA ASN A 93 10.38 7.83 3.63
C ASN A 93 10.94 7.77 5.05
N SER A 94 10.15 8.13 6.06
CA SER A 94 10.52 7.97 7.47
C SER A 94 10.70 6.50 7.84
N ILE A 95 9.80 5.61 7.41
CA ILE A 95 9.98 4.16 7.62
C ILE A 95 11.23 3.65 6.89
N TRP A 96 11.37 4.04 5.61
CA TRP A 96 12.46 3.64 4.73
C TRP A 96 13.83 3.95 5.36
N THR A 97 14.05 5.22 5.70
CA THR A 97 15.33 5.75 6.17
C THR A 97 15.66 5.40 7.63
N ASN A 98 14.71 4.91 8.43
CA ASN A 98 14.94 4.48 9.82
C ASN A 98 15.21 2.97 9.96
N GLY A 99 15.54 2.31 8.85
CA GLY A 99 16.14 0.98 8.87
C GLY A 99 15.60 0.02 7.82
N MET A 100 14.40 0.25 7.28
CA MET A 100 13.88 -0.65 6.25
C MET A 100 14.79 -0.71 5.02
N GLU A 101 15.44 0.40 4.64
CA GLU A 101 16.45 0.45 3.58
C GLU A 101 17.65 -0.46 3.89
N ASP A 102 18.17 -0.42 5.11
CA ASP A 102 19.30 -1.28 5.52
C ASP A 102 18.92 -2.76 5.45
N ASP A 103 17.71 -3.12 5.91
CA ASP A 103 17.23 -4.50 5.85
C ASP A 103 17.09 -4.93 4.38
N PHE A 104 16.45 -4.10 3.58
CA PHE A 104 16.19 -4.38 2.18
C PHE A 104 17.49 -4.54 1.39
N THR A 105 18.43 -3.60 1.53
CA THR A 105 19.72 -3.63 0.82
C THR A 105 20.56 -4.86 1.17
N ASN A 106 20.60 -5.24 2.45
CA ASN A 106 21.27 -6.48 2.88
C ASN A 106 20.60 -7.73 2.27
N LEU A 107 19.27 -7.77 2.22
CA LEU A 107 18.52 -8.92 1.71
C LEU A 107 18.64 -9.08 0.20
N ILE A 108 18.55 -7.99 -0.58
CA ILE A 108 18.71 -8.10 -2.05
C ILE A 108 20.13 -8.51 -2.46
N GLN A 109 21.15 -8.18 -1.65
CA GLN A 109 22.52 -8.65 -1.85
C GLN A 109 22.67 -10.13 -1.49
N THR A 110 21.99 -10.56 -0.43
CA THR A 110 22.03 -11.95 0.05
C THR A 110 21.23 -12.89 -0.88
N TYR A 111 20.10 -12.41 -1.40
CA TYR A 111 19.16 -13.18 -2.21
C TYR A 111 18.87 -12.48 -3.55
N PRO A 112 19.87 -12.32 -4.44
CA PRO A 112 19.73 -11.54 -5.67
C PRO A 112 18.72 -12.14 -6.66
N SER A 113 18.37 -13.42 -6.53
CA SER A 113 17.35 -14.08 -7.35
C SER A 113 15.93 -13.88 -6.85
N TYR A 114 15.74 -13.35 -5.63
CA TYR A 114 14.41 -13.24 -5.03
C TYR A 114 13.62 -12.09 -5.65
N GLU A 115 12.30 -12.25 -5.67
CA GLU A 115 11.36 -11.19 -5.97
C GLU A 115 11.23 -10.21 -4.79
N VAL A 116 10.69 -9.03 -5.07
CA VAL A 116 10.38 -8.02 -4.06
C VAL A 116 8.88 -7.83 -4.02
N TRP A 117 8.24 -8.29 -2.94
CA TRP A 117 6.81 -8.17 -2.72
C TRP A 117 6.53 -7.00 -1.79
N VAL A 118 5.75 -6.04 -2.27
CA VAL A 118 5.39 -4.85 -1.51
C VAL A 118 3.87 -4.82 -1.32
N THR A 119 3.43 -4.57 -0.09
CA THR A 119 2.00 -4.56 0.21
C THR A 119 1.65 -3.57 1.32
N GLY A 120 0.39 -3.19 1.38
CA GLY A 120 -0.12 -2.32 2.43
C GLY A 120 -1.63 -2.17 2.32
N HIS A 121 -2.22 -1.61 3.36
CA HIS A 121 -3.65 -1.32 3.42
C HIS A 121 -3.86 0.15 3.80
N SER A 122 -4.88 0.81 3.23
CA SER A 122 -5.23 2.19 3.54
C SER A 122 -4.06 3.17 3.29
N LEU A 123 -3.66 3.99 4.28
CA LEU A 123 -2.44 4.79 4.21
C LEU A 123 -1.21 3.94 3.82
N GLY A 124 -1.04 2.77 4.43
CA GLY A 124 0.07 1.87 4.12
C GLY A 124 0.04 1.36 2.69
N ALA A 125 -1.11 1.33 2.02
CA ALA A 125 -1.18 1.01 0.60
C ALA A 125 -0.55 2.11 -0.27
N ALA A 126 -0.72 3.39 0.08
CA ALA A 126 -0.05 4.50 -0.62
C ALA A 126 1.46 4.49 -0.33
N GLU A 127 1.86 4.21 0.91
CA GLU A 127 3.28 4.08 1.27
C GLU A 127 3.93 2.91 0.53
N ALA A 128 3.25 1.77 0.45
CA ALA A 128 3.69 0.60 -0.31
C ALA A 128 3.88 0.93 -1.80
N SER A 129 2.95 1.67 -2.42
CA SER A 129 3.09 2.05 -3.83
C SER A 129 4.28 2.99 -4.03
N LEU A 130 4.53 3.92 -3.10
CA LEU A 130 5.69 4.80 -3.15
C LEU A 130 7.01 4.04 -2.95
N ALA A 131 7.07 3.11 -1.99
CA ALA A 131 8.25 2.29 -1.73
C ALA A 131 8.61 1.40 -2.93
N ALA A 132 7.62 0.76 -3.56
CA ALA A 132 7.87 -0.05 -4.76
C ALA A 132 8.43 0.79 -5.93
N ALA A 133 7.89 1.99 -6.15
CA ALA A 133 8.44 2.91 -7.14
C ALA A 133 9.83 3.44 -6.77
N LEU A 134 10.11 3.66 -5.48
CA LEU A 134 11.42 4.09 -4.98
C LEU A 134 12.48 3.02 -5.27
N ILE A 135 12.16 1.76 -4.98
CA ILE A 135 13.03 0.61 -5.22
C ILE A 135 13.44 0.53 -6.69
N SER A 136 12.47 0.66 -7.60
CA SER A 136 12.73 0.69 -9.03
C SER A 136 13.54 1.93 -9.45
N SER A 137 13.15 3.11 -8.98
CA SER A 137 13.74 4.40 -9.39
C SER A 137 15.21 4.52 -8.97
N LEU A 138 15.59 3.90 -7.86
CA LEU A 138 16.97 3.84 -7.37
C LEU A 138 17.77 2.66 -7.95
N ASN A 139 17.18 1.88 -8.85
CA ASN A 139 17.79 0.69 -9.47
C ASN A 139 18.27 -0.35 -8.45
N TYR A 140 17.57 -0.51 -7.32
CA TYR A 140 17.91 -1.57 -6.36
C TYR A 140 17.69 -2.98 -6.94
N THR A 141 16.68 -3.12 -7.79
CA THR A 141 16.41 -4.35 -8.56
C THR A 141 15.69 -3.99 -9.86
N THR A 142 15.54 -4.94 -10.76
CA THR A 142 14.84 -4.72 -12.02
C THR A 142 13.33 -4.61 -11.81
N PRO A 143 12.60 -3.76 -12.57
CA PRO A 143 11.16 -3.57 -12.42
C PRO A 143 10.32 -4.85 -12.43
N ASP A 144 10.73 -5.87 -13.21
CA ASP A 144 10.05 -7.16 -13.33
C ASP A 144 10.07 -8.01 -12.06
N LYS A 145 11.02 -7.76 -11.15
CA LYS A 145 11.10 -8.44 -9.85
C LYS A 145 10.20 -7.82 -8.79
N ILE A 146 9.67 -6.62 -9.03
CA ILE A 146 8.88 -5.89 -8.03
C ILE A 146 7.40 -6.20 -8.26
N LYS A 147 6.74 -6.73 -7.22
CA LYS A 147 5.32 -7.03 -7.20
C LYS A 147 4.63 -6.21 -6.12
N LEU A 148 3.69 -5.37 -6.54
CA LEU A 148 2.85 -4.58 -5.63
C LEU A 148 1.42 -5.12 -5.62
N ILE A 149 0.92 -5.43 -4.43
CA ILE A 149 -0.51 -5.66 -4.18
C ILE A 149 -0.93 -4.82 -2.99
N THR A 150 -1.88 -3.92 -3.21
CA THR A 150 -2.39 -3.01 -2.17
C THR A 150 -3.88 -3.21 -1.94
N PHE A 151 -4.36 -2.80 -0.77
CA PHE A 151 -5.76 -2.94 -0.36
C PHE A 151 -6.32 -1.58 0.06
N GLY A 152 -7.40 -1.14 -0.59
CA GLY A 152 -8.04 0.15 -0.27
C GLY A 152 -7.09 1.34 -0.45
N GLN A 153 -6.29 1.31 -1.52
CA GLN A 153 -5.28 2.34 -1.77
C GLN A 153 -5.92 3.67 -2.17
N PRO A 154 -5.61 4.79 -1.49
CA PRO A 154 -6.02 6.13 -1.91
C PRO A 154 -5.22 6.62 -3.14
N ARG A 155 -5.75 7.60 -3.88
CA ARG A 155 -5.02 8.24 -4.99
C ARG A 155 -3.74 8.89 -4.44
N THR A 156 -2.59 8.40 -4.90
CA THR A 156 -1.30 8.68 -4.25
C THR A 156 -0.52 9.81 -4.91
N GLY A 157 -0.69 9.99 -6.22
CA GLY A 157 0.00 11.02 -6.98
C GLY A 157 -0.83 11.57 -8.13
N ASP A 158 -0.21 12.41 -8.93
CA ASP A 158 -0.83 13.05 -10.07
C ASP A 158 -0.74 12.22 -11.37
N LEU A 159 -1.20 12.80 -12.48
CA LEU A 159 -1.12 12.20 -13.81
C LEU A 159 0.31 11.77 -14.21
N GLY A 160 1.33 12.56 -13.84
CA GLY A 160 2.72 12.24 -14.16
C GLY A 160 3.17 10.97 -13.43
N TYR A 161 2.86 10.87 -12.14
CA TYR A 161 3.12 9.68 -11.34
C TYR A 161 2.33 8.48 -11.87
N SER A 162 1.03 8.64 -12.11
CA SER A 162 0.14 7.59 -12.64
C SER A 162 0.65 7.01 -13.97
N ASN A 163 1.06 7.87 -14.91
CA ASN A 163 1.54 7.44 -16.22
C ASN A 163 2.91 6.76 -16.17
N ASN A 164 3.78 7.17 -15.25
CA ASN A 164 5.12 6.61 -15.12
C ASN A 164 5.15 5.33 -14.28
N TYR A 165 4.18 5.15 -13.38
CA TYR A 165 4.13 4.00 -12.46
C TYR A 165 4.24 2.62 -13.15
N PRO A 166 3.55 2.35 -14.28
CA PRO A 166 3.65 1.08 -14.99
C PRO A 166 5.04 0.72 -15.52
N ILE A 167 5.91 1.71 -15.69
CA ILE A 167 7.29 1.52 -16.14
C ILE A 167 8.15 1.09 -14.96
N LEU A 168 7.91 1.69 -13.79
CA LEU A 168 8.65 1.41 -12.56
C LEU A 168 8.21 0.09 -11.90
N VAL A 169 6.91 -0.18 -11.89
CA VAL A 169 6.33 -1.37 -11.24
C VAL A 169 5.26 -1.97 -12.17
N PRO A 170 5.67 -2.78 -13.16
CA PRO A 170 4.75 -3.38 -14.13
C PRO A 170 3.70 -4.31 -13.49
N TYR A 171 4.06 -4.99 -12.41
CA TYR A 171 3.15 -5.83 -11.63
C TYR A 171 2.60 -5.04 -10.43
N ALA A 172 1.56 -4.24 -10.67
CA ALA A 172 0.90 -3.43 -9.65
C ALA A 172 -0.62 -3.55 -9.70
N TYR A 173 -1.21 -4.03 -8.60
CA TYR A 173 -2.66 -4.20 -8.47
C TYR A 173 -3.20 -3.55 -7.20
N ARG A 174 -4.20 -2.69 -7.36
CA ARG A 174 -5.00 -2.11 -6.28
C ARG A 174 -6.24 -2.97 -6.09
N VAL A 175 -6.37 -3.63 -4.95
CA VAL A 175 -7.56 -4.40 -4.59
C VAL A 175 -8.53 -3.48 -3.87
N VAL A 176 -9.75 -3.36 -4.39
CA VAL A 176 -10.80 -2.49 -3.86
C VAL A 176 -12.04 -3.31 -3.53
N HIS A 177 -12.52 -3.17 -2.29
CA HIS A 177 -13.74 -3.82 -1.83
C HIS A 177 -14.94 -2.88 -1.99
N ARG A 178 -15.93 -3.29 -2.78
CA ARG A 178 -17.23 -2.61 -2.96
C ARG A 178 -17.10 -1.10 -3.16
N GLN A 179 -17.69 -0.30 -2.27
CA GLN A 179 -17.76 1.15 -2.35
C GLN A 179 -16.78 1.80 -1.36
N ASP A 180 -15.63 1.17 -1.11
CA ASP A 180 -14.58 1.68 -0.22
C ASP A 180 -14.29 3.17 -0.50
N ALA A 181 -14.65 4.01 0.47
CA ALA A 181 -14.49 5.46 0.38
C ALA A 181 -13.02 5.90 0.26
N ILE A 182 -12.09 5.16 0.86
CA ILE A 182 -10.66 5.53 0.88
C ILE A 182 -10.05 5.38 -0.51
N ALA A 183 -10.43 4.35 -1.25
CA ALA A 183 -10.00 4.16 -2.64
C ALA A 183 -10.47 5.32 -3.55
N GLN A 184 -11.46 6.07 -3.12
CA GLN A 184 -12.03 7.21 -3.86
C GLN A 184 -11.48 8.57 -3.40
N LEU A 185 -10.48 8.58 -2.51
CA LEU A 185 -9.85 9.80 -1.99
C LEU A 185 -8.35 9.89 -2.34
N PRO A 186 -7.81 11.10 -2.56
CA PRO A 186 -8.56 12.32 -2.90
C PRO A 186 -9.46 12.12 -4.13
N PRO A 187 -10.51 12.95 -4.33
CA PRO A 187 -11.42 12.78 -5.46
C PRO A 187 -10.67 12.78 -6.79
N LYS A 188 -11.17 12.01 -7.77
CA LYS A 188 -10.58 11.91 -9.10
C LYS A 188 -10.36 13.30 -9.71
N GLU A 189 -9.17 13.52 -10.26
CA GLU A 189 -8.73 14.77 -10.90
C GLU A 189 -8.70 16.01 -9.97
N PHE A 190 -9.16 15.91 -8.72
CA PHE A 190 -9.05 16.99 -7.75
C PHE A 190 -7.57 17.24 -7.47
N LEU A 191 -7.10 18.47 -7.71
CA LEU A 191 -5.68 18.84 -7.66
C LEU A 191 -4.78 17.90 -8.52
N GLY A 192 -5.34 17.26 -9.55
CA GLY A 192 -4.64 16.35 -10.45
C GLY A 192 -4.42 14.93 -9.93
N TYR A 193 -4.98 14.54 -8.77
CA TYR A 193 -4.82 13.19 -8.22
C TYR A 193 -5.47 12.12 -9.11
N LEU A 194 -4.68 11.10 -9.43
CA LEU A 194 -5.08 9.94 -10.23
C LEU A 194 -4.41 8.67 -9.69
N HIS A 195 -5.13 7.56 -9.74
CA HIS A 195 -4.58 6.25 -9.49
C HIS A 195 -3.59 5.84 -10.56
N HIS A 196 -2.63 4.99 -10.22
CA HIS A 196 -1.96 4.16 -11.21
C HIS A 196 -2.86 2.96 -11.58
N LYS A 197 -2.66 2.38 -12.77
CA LYS A 197 -3.25 1.08 -13.12
C LYS A 197 -2.64 -0.04 -12.27
N SER A 198 -3.26 -1.17 -12.00
CA SER A 198 -4.56 -1.69 -12.43
C SER A 198 -5.44 -1.94 -11.19
N GLU A 199 -6.75 -1.99 -11.34
CA GLU A 199 -7.68 -2.26 -10.24
C GLU A 199 -8.23 -3.68 -10.30
N VAL A 200 -8.27 -4.35 -9.15
CA VAL A 200 -9.02 -5.59 -8.91
C VAL A 200 -10.19 -5.25 -8.00
N TRP A 201 -11.38 -5.17 -8.58
CA TRP A 201 -12.58 -4.72 -7.88
C TRP A 201 -13.49 -5.88 -7.51
N TYR A 202 -13.80 -5.97 -6.22
CA TYR A 202 -14.77 -6.93 -5.69
C TYR A 202 -16.07 -6.21 -5.32
N ASN A 203 -17.05 -6.21 -6.22
CA ASN A 203 -18.39 -5.72 -5.92
C ASN A 203 -19.26 -6.77 -5.22
N ASN A 204 -18.72 -7.42 -4.18
CA ASN A 204 -19.36 -8.45 -3.36
C ASN A 204 -18.64 -8.52 -2.00
N ASN A 205 -18.87 -9.54 -1.18
CA ASN A 205 -18.25 -9.67 0.16
C ASN A 205 -16.85 -10.32 0.17
N MET A 206 -16.23 -10.52 -1.00
CA MET A 206 -14.91 -11.15 -1.17
C MET A 206 -14.79 -12.57 -0.60
N ALA A 207 -15.90 -13.30 -0.41
CA ALA A 207 -15.81 -14.68 0.00
C ALA A 207 -15.01 -15.51 -1.03
N VAL A 208 -14.28 -16.52 -0.55
CA VAL A 208 -13.45 -17.39 -1.40
C VAL A 208 -14.29 -17.97 -2.54
N GLY A 209 -13.79 -17.84 -3.76
CA GLY A 209 -14.45 -18.33 -4.97
C GLY A 209 -15.45 -17.36 -5.61
N LEU A 210 -15.67 -16.17 -5.04
CA LEU A 210 -16.45 -15.13 -5.69
C LEU A 210 -15.66 -14.39 -6.77
N ASN A 211 -16.39 -13.93 -7.79
CA ASN A 211 -15.84 -13.22 -8.93
C ASN A 211 -15.37 -11.81 -8.57
N TYR A 212 -14.48 -11.27 -9.39
CA TYR A 212 -14.01 -9.90 -9.35
C TYR A 212 -13.87 -9.36 -10.77
N THR A 213 -13.80 -8.04 -10.90
CA THR A 213 -13.52 -7.34 -12.17
C THR A 213 -12.09 -6.83 -12.14
N VAL A 214 -11.37 -6.94 -13.26
CA VAL A 214 -10.03 -6.33 -13.40
C VAL A 214 -10.10 -5.21 -14.42
N CYS A 215 -9.77 -3.99 -13.99
CA CYS A 215 -9.67 -2.84 -14.87
C CYS A 215 -8.19 -2.47 -15.05
N ASN A 216 -7.68 -2.63 -16.27
CA ASN A 216 -6.27 -2.36 -16.62
C ASN A 216 -6.05 -0.89 -17.01
N GLU A 217 -6.68 0.02 -16.27
CA GLU A 217 -6.65 1.47 -16.49
C GLU A 217 -6.36 2.17 -15.17
N ALA A 218 -5.98 3.45 -15.24
CA ALA A 218 -5.78 4.28 -14.05
C ALA A 218 -7.09 4.45 -13.27
N GLU A 219 -8.14 4.87 -13.96
CA GLU A 219 -9.49 5.14 -13.45
C GLU A 219 -10.49 4.53 -14.44
N SER A 220 -11.45 3.75 -13.97
CA SER A 220 -12.40 3.04 -14.86
C SER A 220 -13.80 2.94 -14.27
N ASN A 221 -14.79 3.37 -15.06
CA ASN A 221 -16.21 3.27 -14.70
C ASN A 221 -16.72 1.82 -14.68
N ASP A 222 -15.96 0.86 -15.22
CA ASP A 222 -16.29 -0.57 -15.15
C ASP A 222 -15.88 -1.19 -13.79
N CYS A 223 -15.07 -0.47 -13.00
CA CYS A 223 -14.67 -0.83 -11.64
C CYS A 223 -15.24 0.16 -10.60
N SER A 224 -14.55 0.40 -9.48
CA SER A 224 -15.11 1.14 -8.34
C SER A 224 -15.47 2.60 -8.67
N ASP A 225 -14.84 3.23 -9.67
CA ASP A 225 -15.18 4.61 -10.06
C ASP A 225 -16.60 4.74 -10.64
N GLY A 226 -17.14 3.65 -11.19
CA GLY A 226 -18.54 3.59 -11.65
C GLY A 226 -19.55 3.55 -10.51
N ASN A 227 -19.11 3.35 -9.26
CA ASN A 227 -19.97 3.14 -8.11
C ASN A 227 -19.61 4.07 -6.92
N THR A 228 -19.63 5.38 -7.19
CA THR A 228 -19.25 6.42 -6.22
C THR A 228 -20.42 7.11 -5.52
N ALA A 229 -21.67 6.77 -5.85
CA ALA A 229 -22.85 7.44 -5.32
C ALA A 229 -23.11 7.16 -3.82
N ASN A 230 -22.70 5.99 -3.32
CA ASN A 230 -22.93 5.54 -1.95
C ASN A 230 -21.63 4.98 -1.34
N LEU A 231 -20.63 5.85 -1.17
CA LEU A 231 -19.35 5.45 -0.57
C LEU A 231 -19.54 4.91 0.86
N SER A 232 -18.77 3.87 1.18
CA SER A 232 -18.81 3.15 2.45
C SER A 232 -17.43 3.19 3.12
N TRP A 233 -17.39 3.73 4.33
CA TRP A 233 -16.20 3.68 5.18
C TRP A 233 -16.02 2.32 5.85
N ASP A 234 -17.08 1.51 5.91
CA ASP A 234 -17.03 0.18 6.50
C ASP A 234 -16.43 -0.82 5.53
N ASP A 235 -16.73 -0.71 4.23
CA ASP A 235 -16.18 -1.59 3.19
C ASP A 235 -14.64 -1.55 3.18
N HIS A 236 -14.06 -0.42 3.56
CA HIS A 236 -12.62 -0.25 3.74
C HIS A 236 -12.00 -1.22 4.75
N ASN A 237 -12.75 -1.75 5.71
CA ASN A 237 -12.18 -2.52 6.80
C ASN A 237 -12.28 -4.04 6.60
N TYR A 238 -12.81 -4.51 5.47
CA TYR A 238 -13.07 -5.93 5.23
C TYR A 238 -12.47 -6.39 3.90
N TYR A 239 -11.60 -7.39 3.96
CA TYR A 239 -11.03 -8.04 2.78
C TYR A 239 -11.04 -9.55 2.99
N PHE A 240 -11.55 -10.30 2.02
CA PHE A 240 -11.64 -11.77 2.07
C PHE A 240 -12.29 -12.33 3.35
N ASN A 241 -13.47 -11.78 3.70
CA ASN A 241 -14.22 -12.11 4.91
C ASN A 241 -13.44 -11.93 6.23
N THR A 242 -12.37 -11.14 6.20
CA THR A 242 -11.52 -10.83 7.35
C THR A 242 -11.53 -9.33 7.59
N SER A 243 -11.79 -8.91 8.83
CA SER A 243 -11.63 -7.51 9.19
C SER A 243 -10.16 -7.20 9.39
N VAL A 244 -9.66 -6.19 8.67
CA VAL A 244 -8.27 -5.71 8.78
C VAL A 244 -8.00 -5.15 10.18
N LEU A 245 -9.03 -4.57 10.82
CA LEU A 245 -8.94 -3.99 12.16
C LEU A 245 -9.05 -5.03 13.29
N TYR A 246 -9.59 -6.23 13.06
CA TYR A 246 -9.67 -7.27 14.08
C TYR A 246 -8.28 -7.77 14.53
N LEU A 247 -7.25 -7.55 13.70
CA LEU A 247 -5.85 -7.85 14.01
C LEU A 247 -5.18 -6.78 14.91
N LYS A 248 -5.93 -5.75 15.32
CA LYS A 248 -5.52 -4.76 16.34
C LYS A 248 -5.45 -5.37 17.75
N GLY A 249 -6.09 -6.52 17.99
CA GLY A 249 -6.04 -7.28 19.24
C GLY A 249 -5.03 -8.44 19.29
N GLY A 250 -4.32 -8.70 18.18
CA GLY A 250 -3.39 -9.84 18.03
C GLY A 250 -3.39 -10.43 16.62
N CYS A 251 -2.81 -11.62 16.47
CA CYS A 251 -2.88 -12.47 15.29
C CYS A 251 -4.01 -13.51 15.40
#